data_AF-A0AAN4S8S2-F1
#
_entry.id   AF-A0AAN4S8S2-F1
#
_cell.length_a   1.000
_cell.length_b   1.000
_cell.length_c   1.000
_cell.angle_alpha   90.00
_cell.angle_beta   90.00
_cell.angle_gamma   90.00
#
_symmetry.space_group_name_H-M   'P 1'
#
loop_
_entity.id
_entity.type
_entity.pdbx_description
1 polymer ?
#
loop_
_entity_poly.entity_id
_entity_poly.type
_entity_poly.pdbx_seq_one_letter_code
_entity_poly.pdbx_strand_id
1 'polypeptide(L)'
;MKLTQGVCGVTLAAFLTACGGGGNDGYYNQNSNSGSTTTPTTPSPDQELATLVLNNVKQEGKYLFGAYDLNDEKLSKGYIDHALDTFAQGPLKLTLDIRKVDLTKYSDHYRDKCFIKSTTDYRACYVFKGEEIKTLLTGYNDWDFDITADDLKNIKLANDNISPNLQDYQSNTRIYIFENENNDKNFQDVTITGAFAYPFQQSWGLEQTKQKRFVLINAATSDYKITTTALVQDPETGQPTEKEVTTGAMSVYKDNTSIDGDLCVVQGGSGFNVLINDNPNVPFAEPISFVVNSTPGNTNNATYKVMANNHQILSLPSITSLEGSRVENESPTTNAQKFNGSIYLEGQNIFTFKQSLNGTTLDFKHVINGISIEGQSINQNGTVSTTLKTPFMQKFTF
;
A
#
# COMPACT_ATOMS: atom_id res chain seq x y z
N MET A 1 22.42 -42.56 54.67
CA MET A 1 23.79 -42.03 54.88
C MET A 1 23.95 -40.89 53.89
N LYS A 2 23.72 -39.62 54.28
CA LYS A 2 24.62 -38.69 55.00
C LYS A 2 25.95 -38.47 54.28
N LEU A 3 26.08 -37.28 53.66
CA LEU A 3 27.13 -36.26 53.87
C LEU A 3 26.74 -35.04 52.98
N THR A 4 26.01 -34.01 53.46
CA THR A 4 26.40 -32.83 54.27
C THR A 4 27.33 -31.80 53.59
N GLN A 5 26.78 -30.57 53.51
CA GLN A 5 27.42 -29.24 53.73
C GLN A 5 28.45 -28.79 52.67
N GLY A 6 28.47 -27.55 52.18
CA GLY A 6 27.83 -26.29 52.57
C GLY A 6 28.84 -25.14 52.45
N VAL A 7 28.32 -23.94 52.15
CA VAL A 7 28.90 -22.60 52.38
C VAL A 7 29.59 -21.87 51.20
N CYS A 8 29.07 -20.65 51.03
CA CYS A 8 29.34 -19.56 50.10
C CYS A 8 30.73 -18.93 50.18
N GLY A 9 31.12 -18.25 49.10
CA GLY A 9 32.08 -17.14 49.11
C GLY A 9 31.63 -16.03 48.16
N VAL A 10 31.03 -14.96 48.71
CA VAL A 10 30.85 -13.65 48.05
C VAL A 10 31.77 -12.65 48.75
N THR A 11 32.61 -11.95 47.99
CA THR A 11 33.18 -10.59 48.21
C THR A 11 34.21 -10.37 47.09
N LEU A 12 34.04 -9.50 46.09
CA LEU A 12 33.81 -8.04 46.02
C LEU A 12 35.00 -7.19 46.49
N ALA A 13 35.29 -6.18 45.65
CA ALA A 13 36.21 -5.04 45.76
C ALA A 13 37.61 -5.27 45.16
N ALA A 14 37.91 -4.83 43.93
CA ALA A 14 37.95 -3.44 43.43
C ALA A 14 39.06 -2.62 44.11
N PHE A 15 40.00 -2.10 43.33
CA PHE A 15 39.99 -0.68 42.97
C PHE A 15 41.16 -0.24 42.07
N LEU A 16 40.78 0.60 41.09
CA LEU A 16 41.42 1.83 40.62
C LEU A 16 42.72 1.70 39.83
N THR A 17 42.68 2.01 38.53
CA THR A 17 42.80 3.35 37.88
C THR A 17 44.18 3.38 37.23
N ALA A 18 44.46 4.10 36.16
CA ALA A 18 43.92 5.29 35.50
C ALA A 18 44.72 5.37 34.19
N CYS A 19 44.40 6.13 33.15
CA CYS A 19 43.36 7.09 32.79
C CYS A 19 43.66 7.40 31.32
N GLY A 20 42.76 7.86 30.47
CA GLY A 20 41.37 8.32 30.56
C GLY A 20 40.93 8.51 29.10
N GLY A 21 39.67 8.71 28.74
CA GLY A 21 38.57 9.38 29.41
C GLY A 21 37.83 10.10 28.29
N GLY A 22 36.53 9.86 28.16
CA GLY A 22 35.74 10.31 27.02
C GLY A 22 35.35 11.80 27.06
N GLY A 23 34.64 12.20 26.02
CA GLY A 23 33.69 13.31 26.05
C GLY A 23 34.05 14.51 25.18
N ASN A 24 33.09 14.86 24.31
CA ASN A 24 32.93 16.11 23.56
C ASN A 24 33.95 16.41 22.46
N ASP A 25 33.56 16.19 21.20
CA ASP A 25 33.23 17.29 20.29
C ASP A 25 32.92 16.80 18.87
N GLY A 26 31.85 17.35 18.31
CA GLY A 26 31.79 17.83 16.92
C GLY A 26 32.15 16.89 15.78
N TYR A 27 31.13 16.52 15.00
CA TYR A 27 31.24 16.00 13.64
C TYR A 27 31.75 17.09 12.66
N TYR A 28 32.83 17.84 12.94
CA TYR A 28 33.48 18.76 11.99
C TYR A 28 34.94 19.12 12.40
N ASN A 29 35.89 18.95 11.44
CA ASN A 29 37.25 19.51 11.33
C ASN A 29 38.39 18.97 12.25
N GLN A 30 39.67 18.81 11.85
CA GLN A 30 40.42 19.25 10.66
C GLN A 30 41.77 18.49 10.48
N ASN A 31 42.14 18.25 9.21
CA ASN A 31 43.48 18.19 8.56
C ASN A 31 44.71 17.47 9.14
N SER A 32 45.35 16.66 8.27
CA SER A 32 46.82 16.58 8.09
C SER A 32 47.16 16.01 6.70
N ASN A 33 47.88 16.79 5.89
CA ASN A 33 48.37 16.46 4.55
C ASN A 33 49.44 15.35 4.56
N SER A 34 49.26 14.31 3.74
CA SER A 34 50.36 13.68 2.98
C SER A 34 49.80 13.04 1.71
N GLY A 35 50.40 13.36 0.57
CA GLY A 35 49.87 13.09 -0.76
C GLY A 35 49.82 11.60 -1.11
N SER A 36 48.61 11.11 -1.34
CA SER A 36 48.28 9.96 -2.17
C SER A 36 46.96 10.33 -2.85
N THR A 37 46.81 10.13 -4.15
CA THR A 37 45.55 10.33 -4.86
C THR A 37 44.50 9.38 -4.30
N THR A 38 43.81 9.81 -3.25
CA THR A 38 42.69 9.12 -2.64
C THR A 38 41.44 9.48 -3.40
N THR A 39 40.76 8.46 -3.92
CA THR A 39 39.34 8.51 -4.22
C THR A 39 38.65 9.15 -3.00
N PRO A 40 37.75 10.14 -3.15
CA PRO A 40 37.08 10.74 -2.01
C PRO A 40 36.41 9.64 -1.17
N THR A 41 36.86 9.46 0.07
CA THR A 41 36.25 8.51 1.03
C THR A 41 35.00 9.08 1.68
N THR A 42 34.70 10.36 1.45
CA THR A 42 33.45 10.99 1.83
C THR A 42 32.45 10.80 0.71
N PRO A 43 31.28 10.18 0.96
CA PRO A 43 30.23 10.10 -0.05
C PRO A 43 29.86 11.52 -0.50
N SER A 44 29.50 11.68 -1.77
CA SER A 44 28.94 12.97 -2.20
C SER A 44 27.60 13.21 -1.47
N PRO A 45 27.17 14.47 -1.28
CA PRO A 45 25.84 14.78 -0.74
C PRO A 45 24.70 14.03 -1.46
N ASP A 46 24.85 13.82 -2.77
CA ASP A 46 23.91 13.04 -3.58
C ASP A 46 23.93 11.55 -3.21
N GLN A 47 25.09 10.98 -2.88
CA GLN A 47 25.21 9.60 -2.40
C GLN A 47 24.66 9.43 -0.99
N GLU A 48 24.86 10.40 -0.10
CA GLU A 48 24.27 10.39 1.25
C GLU A 48 22.74 10.43 1.18
N LEU A 49 22.19 11.34 0.37
CA LEU A 49 20.74 11.44 0.13
C LEU A 49 20.19 10.14 -0.48
N ALA A 50 20.85 9.60 -1.50
CA ALA A 50 20.43 8.35 -2.13
C ALA A 50 20.46 7.16 -1.16
N THR A 51 21.46 7.11 -0.27
CA THR A 51 21.56 6.08 0.78
C THR A 51 20.44 6.21 1.80
N LEU A 52 20.13 7.43 2.23
CA LEU A 52 19.03 7.71 3.15
C LEU A 52 17.68 7.26 2.55
N VAL A 53 17.39 7.69 1.32
CA VAL A 53 16.17 7.30 0.61
C VAL A 53 16.10 5.78 0.45
N LEU A 54 17.19 5.13 0.04
CA LEU A 54 17.21 3.68 -0.11
C LEU A 54 16.96 2.94 1.21
N ASN A 55 17.57 3.37 2.31
CA ASN A 55 17.36 2.74 3.62
C ASN A 55 15.90 2.88 4.08
N ASN A 56 15.30 4.05 3.89
CA ASN A 56 13.88 4.28 4.17
C ASN A 56 13.00 3.36 3.31
N VAL A 57 13.28 3.26 2.01
CA VAL A 57 12.50 2.41 1.10
C VAL A 57 12.65 0.92 1.45
N LYS A 58 13.84 0.46 1.87
CA LYS A 58 14.04 -0.93 2.34
C LYS A 58 13.28 -1.24 3.62
N GLN A 59 13.13 -0.26 4.50
CA GLN A 59 12.37 -0.42 5.75
C GLN A 59 10.86 -0.39 5.48
N GLU A 60 10.41 0.56 4.66
CA GLU A 60 8.99 0.91 4.56
C GLU A 60 8.28 0.29 3.36
N GLY A 61 9.03 -0.13 2.34
CA GLY A 61 8.55 -0.54 1.03
C GLY A 61 9.19 -1.81 0.52
N LYS A 62 9.28 -2.86 1.35
CA LYS A 62 9.76 -4.19 0.96
C LYS A 62 9.00 -4.78 -0.24
N TYR A 63 7.73 -4.39 -0.40
CA TYR A 63 6.87 -4.68 -1.55
C TYR A 63 7.54 -4.30 -2.88
N LEU A 64 8.22 -3.15 -2.93
CA LEU A 64 8.92 -2.65 -4.13
C LEU A 64 10.03 -3.59 -4.59
N PHE A 65 10.59 -4.39 -3.68
CA PHE A 65 11.62 -5.38 -3.98
C PHE A 65 11.06 -6.81 -4.09
N GLY A 66 9.74 -6.98 -4.00
CA GLY A 66 9.07 -8.29 -4.00
C GLY A 66 9.16 -9.04 -2.67
N ALA A 67 9.66 -8.40 -1.60
CA ALA A 67 9.84 -8.99 -0.27
C ALA A 67 8.62 -8.77 0.65
N TYR A 68 7.42 -8.83 0.07
CA TYR A 68 6.15 -8.64 0.77
C TYR A 68 5.35 -9.94 0.83
N ASP A 69 4.71 -10.20 1.99
CA ASP A 69 3.71 -11.25 2.14
C ASP A 69 2.60 -10.76 3.08
N LEU A 70 1.35 -10.76 2.58
CA LEU A 70 0.17 -10.34 3.33
C LEU A 70 -0.09 -11.24 4.55
N ASN A 71 0.30 -12.51 4.47
CA ASN A 71 0.05 -13.56 5.46
C ASN A 71 1.25 -13.82 6.38
N ASP A 72 2.38 -13.15 6.18
CA ASP A 72 3.54 -13.28 7.06
C ASP A 72 3.37 -12.39 8.28
N GLU A 73 2.93 -12.99 9.39
CA GLU A 73 2.77 -12.28 10.66
C GLU A 73 4.09 -11.67 11.17
N LYS A 74 5.26 -12.21 10.81
CA LYS A 74 6.55 -11.74 11.32
C LYS A 74 7.10 -10.58 10.50
N LEU A 75 6.52 -10.33 9.33
CA LEU A 75 6.92 -9.24 8.47
C LEU A 75 6.36 -7.92 9.04
N SER A 76 7.25 -7.06 9.54
CA SER A 76 6.91 -5.65 9.76
C SER A 76 6.72 -4.98 8.40
N LYS A 77 5.48 -4.52 8.12
CA LYS A 77 5.08 -3.82 6.90
C LYS A 77 5.10 -2.32 7.15
N GLY A 78 5.75 -1.59 6.26
CA GLY A 78 5.79 -0.15 6.32
C GLY A 78 4.60 0.52 5.64
N TYR A 79 4.60 1.86 5.67
CA TYR A 79 3.50 2.61 5.06
C TYR A 79 3.49 2.51 3.52
N ILE A 80 4.65 2.33 2.86
CA ILE A 80 4.71 2.07 1.42
C ILE A 80 4.15 0.68 1.10
N ASP A 81 4.49 -0.33 1.91
CA ASP A 81 3.93 -1.68 1.77
C ASP A 81 2.41 -1.68 1.87
N HIS A 82 1.86 -1.02 2.89
CA HIS A 82 0.41 -0.91 3.09
C HIS A 82 -0.30 -0.16 1.96
N ALA A 83 0.30 0.91 1.43
CA ALA A 83 -0.24 1.65 0.30
C ALA A 83 -0.28 0.81 -0.99
N LEU A 84 0.83 0.14 -1.32
CA LEU A 84 0.92 -0.67 -2.55
C LEU A 84 0.09 -1.93 -2.48
N ASP A 85 0.06 -2.59 -1.32
CA ASP A 85 -0.83 -3.70 -1.09
C ASP A 85 -2.30 -3.25 -1.19
N THR A 86 -2.63 -2.06 -0.66
CA THR A 86 -3.96 -1.46 -0.83
C THR A 86 -4.32 -1.26 -2.28
N PHE A 87 -3.45 -0.70 -3.10
CA PHE A 87 -3.73 -0.53 -4.52
C PHE A 87 -3.85 -1.88 -5.25
N ALA A 88 -2.88 -2.77 -5.05
CA ALA A 88 -2.73 -4.01 -5.81
C ALA A 88 -3.74 -5.08 -5.40
N GLN A 89 -3.85 -5.37 -4.11
CA GLN A 89 -4.78 -6.39 -3.57
C GLN A 89 -6.18 -5.84 -3.31
N GLY A 90 -6.35 -4.51 -3.29
CA GLY A 90 -7.64 -3.82 -3.15
C GLY A 90 -8.37 -3.62 -4.48
N PRO A 91 -8.51 -2.36 -4.95
CA PRO A 91 -9.36 -2.01 -6.09
C PRO A 91 -8.85 -2.58 -7.42
N LEU A 92 -7.53 -2.74 -7.62
CA LEU A 92 -7.01 -3.37 -8.83
C LEU A 92 -7.40 -4.84 -8.89
N LYS A 93 -7.18 -5.60 -7.82
CA LYS A 93 -7.56 -7.02 -7.79
C LYS A 93 -9.06 -7.23 -7.92
N LEU A 94 -9.89 -6.42 -7.24
CA LEU A 94 -11.34 -6.43 -7.41
C LEU A 94 -11.71 -6.25 -8.89
N THR A 95 -11.16 -5.23 -9.54
CA THR A 95 -11.37 -4.98 -10.97
C THR A 95 -11.03 -6.20 -11.83
N LEU A 96 -9.86 -6.80 -11.60
CA LEU A 96 -9.39 -7.94 -12.39
C LEU A 96 -10.26 -9.20 -12.19
N ASP A 97 -10.76 -9.43 -10.98
CA ASP A 97 -11.61 -10.59 -10.69
C ASP A 97 -13.04 -10.40 -11.22
N ILE A 98 -13.58 -9.18 -11.18
CA ILE A 98 -14.90 -8.84 -11.75
C ILE A 98 -14.97 -9.15 -13.24
N ARG A 99 -13.89 -8.91 -13.98
CA ARG A 99 -13.81 -9.18 -15.43
C ARG A 99 -13.95 -10.65 -15.79
N LYS A 100 -13.80 -11.55 -14.83
CA LYS A 100 -13.96 -13.00 -15.02
C LYS A 100 -15.40 -13.45 -14.78
N VAL A 101 -16.26 -12.54 -14.33
CA VAL A 101 -17.65 -12.84 -14.00
C VAL A 101 -18.54 -12.75 -15.25
N ASP A 102 -19.44 -13.71 -15.38
CA ASP A 102 -20.54 -13.69 -16.34
C ASP A 102 -21.70 -12.84 -15.80
N LEU A 103 -21.71 -11.56 -16.19
CA LEU A 103 -22.70 -10.58 -15.72
C LEU A 103 -24.13 -10.87 -16.19
N THR A 104 -24.31 -11.69 -17.22
CA THR A 104 -25.66 -12.03 -17.75
C THR A 104 -26.52 -12.76 -16.71
N LYS A 105 -25.90 -13.34 -15.68
CA LYS A 105 -26.55 -14.01 -14.55
C LYS A 105 -27.08 -13.06 -13.48
N TYR A 106 -26.80 -11.76 -13.59
CA TYR A 106 -27.13 -10.75 -12.59
C TYR A 106 -28.07 -9.67 -13.16
N SER A 107 -29.13 -10.09 -13.83
CA SER A 107 -30.11 -9.17 -14.47
C SER A 107 -30.72 -8.18 -13.49
N ASP A 108 -30.89 -8.57 -12.22
CA ASP A 108 -31.49 -7.71 -11.19
C ASP A 108 -30.56 -6.57 -10.73
N HIS A 109 -29.27 -6.65 -11.09
CA HIS A 109 -28.25 -5.63 -10.82
C HIS A 109 -28.05 -4.67 -12.00
N TYR A 110 -28.69 -4.92 -13.13
CA TYR A 110 -28.58 -4.10 -14.33
C TYR A 110 -29.43 -2.83 -14.22
N ARG A 111 -28.90 -1.74 -14.79
CA ARG A 111 -29.58 -0.44 -14.90
C ARG A 111 -29.38 0.11 -16.31
N ASP A 112 -30.50 0.45 -16.96
CA ASP A 112 -30.49 1.16 -18.25
C ASP A 112 -29.80 2.53 -18.18
N LYS A 113 -29.70 3.10 -16.98
CA LYS A 113 -28.91 4.30 -16.70
C LYS A 113 -28.23 4.18 -15.34
N CYS A 114 -26.90 4.10 -15.36
CA CYS A 114 -26.10 3.86 -14.17
C CYS A 114 -26.29 4.93 -13.10
N PHE A 115 -26.17 6.20 -13.51
CA PHE A 115 -26.32 7.37 -12.67
C PHE A 115 -27.64 8.08 -12.97
N ILE A 116 -28.72 7.67 -12.29
CA ILE A 116 -30.09 8.16 -12.54
C ILE A 116 -30.15 9.70 -12.60
N LYS A 117 -29.48 10.38 -11.66
CA LYS A 117 -29.44 11.86 -11.56
C LYS A 117 -28.44 12.54 -12.52
N SER A 118 -27.54 11.80 -13.18
CA SER A 118 -26.52 12.40 -14.07
C SER A 118 -27.16 12.97 -15.33
N THR A 119 -26.71 14.15 -15.77
CA THR A 119 -27.13 14.79 -17.03
C THR A 119 -26.10 14.65 -18.14
N THR A 120 -24.95 14.03 -17.85
CA THR A 120 -23.82 13.92 -18.78
C THR A 120 -23.37 12.49 -19.01
N ASP A 121 -23.72 11.55 -18.12
CA ASP A 121 -23.43 10.13 -18.26
C ASP A 121 -24.75 9.34 -18.31
N TYR A 122 -24.99 8.73 -19.48
CA TYR A 122 -26.20 7.98 -19.80
C TYR A 122 -25.95 6.49 -19.96
N ARG A 123 -24.73 6.01 -19.67
CA ARG A 123 -24.36 4.61 -19.91
C ARG A 123 -25.19 3.69 -19.02
N ALA A 124 -25.62 2.57 -19.58
CA ALA A 124 -26.13 1.44 -18.83
C ALA A 124 -24.98 0.73 -18.08
N CYS A 125 -25.30 0.04 -17.00
CA CYS A 125 -24.30 -0.68 -16.22
C CYS A 125 -24.91 -1.74 -15.33
N TYR A 126 -24.07 -2.65 -14.84
CA TYR A 126 -24.34 -3.46 -13.66
C TYR A 126 -23.81 -2.75 -12.42
N VAL A 127 -24.60 -2.74 -11.34
CA VAL A 127 -24.26 -2.10 -10.06
C VAL A 127 -24.31 -3.11 -8.92
N PHE A 128 -23.20 -3.23 -8.20
CA PHE A 128 -23.13 -4.00 -6.95
C PHE A 128 -22.75 -3.06 -5.80
N LYS A 129 -23.40 -3.22 -4.64
CA LYS A 129 -23.33 -2.35 -3.48
C LYS A 129 -23.13 -3.16 -2.20
N GLY A 130 -22.11 -2.77 -1.43
CA GLY A 130 -21.88 -3.31 -0.09
C GLY A 130 -21.68 -4.81 -0.10
N GLU A 131 -22.23 -5.48 0.90
CA GLU A 131 -22.03 -6.92 1.13
C GLU A 131 -22.50 -7.82 -0.03
N GLU A 132 -23.36 -7.33 -0.94
CA GLU A 132 -23.76 -8.11 -2.12
C GLU A 132 -22.59 -8.39 -3.07
N ILE A 133 -21.51 -7.60 -3.01
CA ILE A 133 -20.27 -7.83 -3.76
C ILE A 133 -19.68 -9.21 -3.46
N LYS A 134 -19.89 -9.76 -2.25
CA LYS A 134 -19.44 -11.12 -1.89
C LYS A 134 -20.17 -12.21 -2.66
N THR A 135 -21.37 -11.93 -3.18
CA THR A 135 -22.13 -12.85 -4.05
C THR A 135 -21.63 -12.82 -5.50
N LEU A 136 -20.94 -11.75 -5.88
CA LEU A 136 -20.32 -11.59 -7.19
C LEU A 136 -18.96 -12.29 -7.26
N LEU A 137 -18.17 -12.23 -6.18
CA LEU A 137 -16.76 -12.65 -6.16
C LEU A 137 -16.47 -13.68 -5.06
N THR A 138 -15.93 -14.84 -5.45
CA THR A 138 -15.45 -15.85 -4.49
C THR A 138 -14.16 -15.40 -3.81
N GLY A 139 -14.00 -15.67 -2.52
CA GLY A 139 -12.76 -15.40 -1.76
C GLY A 139 -12.73 -14.06 -1.02
N TYR A 140 -13.82 -13.30 -1.03
CA TYR A 140 -13.95 -11.99 -0.37
C TYR A 140 -14.78 -12.05 0.93
N ASN A 141 -14.94 -13.24 1.53
CA ASN A 141 -15.82 -13.43 2.69
C ASN A 141 -15.39 -12.61 3.93
N ASP A 142 -14.07 -12.48 4.13
CA ASP A 142 -13.48 -11.75 5.26
C ASP A 142 -13.33 -10.25 4.99
N TRP A 143 -13.70 -9.78 3.79
CA TRP A 143 -13.76 -8.37 3.47
C TRP A 143 -15.02 -7.76 4.05
N ASP A 144 -15.05 -6.45 4.15
CA ASP A 144 -16.17 -5.68 4.63
C ASP A 144 -16.41 -4.56 3.61
N PHE A 145 -17.55 -4.59 2.94
CA PHE A 145 -17.89 -3.65 1.88
C PHE A 145 -18.90 -2.61 2.35
N ASP A 146 -19.34 -2.63 3.60
CA ASP A 146 -20.31 -1.68 4.16
C ASP A 146 -19.82 -1.15 5.51
N ILE A 147 -18.89 -0.19 5.46
CA ILE A 147 -18.25 0.33 6.66
C ILE A 147 -19.22 1.23 7.42
N THR A 148 -19.49 0.86 8.66
CA THR A 148 -20.38 1.58 9.57
C THR A 148 -19.64 2.22 10.73
N ALA A 149 -20.34 3.03 11.53
CA ALA A 149 -19.79 3.54 12.79
C ALA A 149 -19.42 2.42 13.77
N ASP A 150 -20.13 1.29 13.74
CA ASP A 150 -19.89 0.15 14.62
C ASP A 150 -18.56 -0.55 14.31
N ASP A 151 -18.15 -0.57 13.04
CA ASP A 151 -16.86 -1.13 12.62
C ASP A 151 -15.68 -0.27 13.08
N LEU A 152 -15.93 1.03 13.27
CA LEU A 152 -14.93 2.03 13.61
C LEU A 152 -14.88 2.38 15.11
N LYS A 153 -15.85 1.93 15.92
CA LYS A 153 -16.04 2.39 17.32
C LYS A 153 -14.84 2.19 18.27
N ASN A 154 -13.95 1.25 17.95
CA ASN A 154 -12.76 0.95 18.75
C ASN A 154 -11.46 1.47 18.09
N ILE A 155 -11.58 2.24 17.01
CA ILE A 155 -10.45 2.89 16.35
C ILE A 155 -10.28 4.27 16.96
N LYS A 156 -9.06 4.54 17.44
CA LYS A 156 -8.68 5.84 17.99
C LYS A 156 -7.80 6.57 16.97
N LEU A 157 -8.08 7.83 16.68
CA LEU A 157 -7.17 8.71 15.95
C LEU A 157 -6.28 9.48 16.95
N ALA A 158 -5.11 9.94 16.52
CA ALA A 158 -4.20 10.68 17.40
C ALA A 158 -4.81 12.00 17.91
N ASN A 159 -5.63 12.65 17.09
CA ASN A 159 -6.43 13.83 17.42
C ASN A 159 -7.53 14.05 16.36
N ASP A 160 -8.46 14.96 16.64
CA ASP A 160 -9.62 15.25 15.80
C ASP A 160 -9.30 16.02 14.50
N ASN A 161 -8.06 16.51 14.33
CA ASN A 161 -7.66 17.24 13.13
C ASN A 161 -7.14 16.32 12.01
N ILE A 162 -7.09 15.01 12.23
CA ILE A 162 -6.73 14.04 11.19
C ILE A 162 -7.85 13.99 10.14
N SER A 163 -7.48 14.22 8.88
CA SER A 163 -8.38 14.13 7.73
C SER A 163 -7.80 13.16 6.69
N PRO A 164 -8.60 12.23 6.15
CA PRO A 164 -10.00 11.94 6.49
C PRO A 164 -10.18 11.45 7.94
N ASN A 165 -11.29 11.82 8.58
CA ASN A 165 -11.65 11.37 9.92
C ASN A 165 -12.44 10.05 9.87
N LEU A 166 -12.76 9.44 11.02
CA LEU A 166 -13.51 8.17 11.04
C LEU A 166 -14.88 8.25 10.37
N GLN A 167 -15.55 9.41 10.40
CA GLN A 167 -16.85 9.56 9.74
C GLN A 167 -16.73 9.47 8.20
N ASP A 168 -15.62 9.92 7.63
CA ASP A 168 -15.39 9.86 6.18
C ASP A 168 -15.29 8.41 5.66
N TYR A 169 -14.91 7.46 6.52
CA TYR A 169 -14.86 6.03 6.18
C TYR A 169 -16.24 5.36 6.21
N GLN A 170 -17.28 6.00 6.78
CA GLN A 170 -18.62 5.42 6.85
C GLN A 170 -19.29 5.48 5.47
N SER A 171 -19.15 4.40 4.71
CA SER A 171 -19.62 4.28 3.34
C SER A 171 -19.71 2.81 2.91
N ASN A 172 -20.59 2.50 1.97
CA ASN A 172 -20.51 1.23 1.23
C ASN A 172 -19.64 1.38 0.00
N THR A 173 -18.90 0.31 -0.29
CA THR A 173 -18.30 0.11 -1.60
C THR A 173 -19.39 -0.06 -2.64
N ARG A 174 -19.19 0.55 -3.81
CA ARG A 174 -19.99 0.28 -5.00
C ARG A 174 -19.10 0.01 -6.19
N ILE A 175 -19.57 -0.91 -7.00
CA ILE A 175 -18.90 -1.37 -8.20
C ILE A 175 -19.86 -1.15 -9.36
N TYR A 176 -19.40 -0.38 -10.34
CA TYR A 176 -20.10 -0.09 -11.58
C TYR A 176 -19.35 -0.77 -12.71
N ILE A 177 -20.06 -1.57 -13.51
CA ILE A 177 -19.49 -2.25 -14.68
C ILE A 177 -20.27 -1.76 -15.90
N PHE A 178 -19.63 -0.92 -16.69
CA PHE A 178 -20.33 -0.15 -17.71
C PHE A 178 -20.51 -0.93 -19.00
N GLU A 179 -21.69 -0.76 -19.58
CA GLU A 179 -21.92 -1.13 -20.96
C GLU A 179 -21.32 -0.12 -21.92
N ASN A 180 -20.99 -0.62 -23.11
CA ASN A 180 -20.55 0.20 -24.22
C ASN A 180 -21.32 -0.21 -25.48
N GLU A 181 -21.76 0.79 -26.25
CA GLU A 181 -22.40 0.56 -27.55
C GLU A 181 -21.49 -0.24 -28.49
N ASN A 182 -20.18 0.01 -28.42
CA ASN A 182 -19.23 -0.84 -29.12
C ASN A 182 -19.06 -2.15 -28.33
N ASN A 183 -19.58 -3.23 -28.91
CA ASN A 183 -19.48 -4.59 -28.38
C ASN A 183 -18.05 -4.99 -27.99
N ASP A 184 -17.03 -4.53 -28.71
CA ASP A 184 -15.63 -4.83 -28.37
C ASP A 184 -15.26 -4.23 -27.02
N LYS A 185 -15.74 -3.01 -26.73
CA LYS A 185 -15.47 -2.26 -25.50
C LYS A 185 -16.47 -2.56 -24.37
N ASN A 186 -17.47 -3.39 -24.65
CA ASN A 186 -18.54 -3.67 -23.70
C ASN A 186 -17.99 -4.37 -22.45
N PHE A 187 -18.43 -3.93 -21.26
CA PHE A 187 -17.94 -4.39 -19.94
C PHE A 187 -16.44 -4.22 -19.70
N GLN A 188 -15.76 -3.44 -20.55
CA GLN A 188 -14.34 -3.20 -20.37
C GLN A 188 -14.05 -2.10 -19.37
N ASP A 189 -15.02 -1.34 -18.85
CA ASP A 189 -14.83 -0.29 -17.86
C ASP A 189 -15.47 -0.70 -16.52
N VAL A 190 -14.63 -0.82 -15.49
CA VAL A 190 -15.04 -1.13 -14.12
C VAL A 190 -14.63 0.03 -13.22
N THR A 191 -15.57 0.53 -12.43
CA THR A 191 -15.36 1.65 -11.50
C THR A 191 -15.74 1.25 -10.09
N ILE A 192 -14.83 1.48 -9.14
CA ILE A 192 -15.02 1.18 -7.71
C ILE A 192 -14.98 2.51 -6.95
N THR A 193 -15.92 2.70 -6.03
CA THR A 193 -16.06 3.89 -5.18
C THR A 193 -16.45 3.45 -3.77
N GLY A 194 -16.29 4.32 -2.78
CA GLY A 194 -16.74 4.08 -1.41
C GLY A 194 -15.61 3.73 -0.45
N ALA A 195 -15.95 2.97 0.59
CA ALA A 195 -15.02 2.46 1.58
C ALA A 195 -15.19 0.95 1.77
N PHE A 196 -14.11 0.26 2.10
CA PHE A 196 -14.09 -1.17 2.42
C PHE A 196 -12.98 -1.46 3.44
N ALA A 197 -13.03 -2.63 4.06
CA ALA A 197 -11.97 -3.13 4.90
C ALA A 197 -11.65 -4.58 4.55
N TYR A 198 -10.40 -4.97 4.77
CA TYR A 198 -9.97 -6.35 4.53
C TYR A 198 -8.81 -6.74 5.44
N PRO A 199 -8.62 -8.04 5.70
CA PRO A 199 -7.67 -8.51 6.69
C PRO A 199 -6.22 -8.46 6.20
N PHE A 200 -5.29 -8.33 7.14
CA PHE A 200 -3.86 -8.58 6.96
C PHE A 200 -3.25 -9.16 8.24
N GLN A 201 -2.06 -9.77 8.14
CA GLN A 201 -1.35 -10.33 9.29
C GLN A 201 -0.08 -9.54 9.63
N GLN A 202 0.09 -9.14 10.88
CA GLN A 202 1.35 -8.57 11.39
C GLN A 202 1.40 -8.61 12.92
N SER A 203 2.21 -9.48 13.50
CA SER A 203 2.25 -9.72 14.93
C SER A 203 3.11 -8.72 15.69
N TRP A 204 4.16 -8.12 15.11
CA TRP A 204 5.18 -7.35 15.85
C TRP A 204 5.75 -8.09 17.08
N GLY A 205 5.68 -9.43 17.09
CA GLY A 205 6.02 -10.22 18.28
C GLY A 205 4.95 -10.22 19.39
N LEU A 206 3.77 -9.67 19.13
CA LEU A 206 2.55 -9.71 19.93
C LEU A 206 1.49 -10.60 19.27
N GLU A 207 0.43 -11.01 19.99
CA GLU A 207 -0.66 -11.82 19.44
C GLU A 207 -1.66 -11.00 18.59
N GLN A 208 -1.15 -10.23 17.63
CA GLN A 208 -1.93 -9.40 16.71
C GLN A 208 -1.92 -10.03 15.31
N THR A 209 -2.56 -11.18 15.12
CA THR A 209 -2.46 -11.94 13.85
C THR A 209 -3.62 -11.69 12.88
N LYS A 210 -4.60 -10.88 13.28
CA LYS A 210 -5.80 -10.58 12.51
C LYS A 210 -6.18 -9.10 12.63
N GLN A 211 -5.45 -8.24 11.92
CA GLN A 211 -5.83 -6.84 11.76
C GLN A 211 -6.73 -6.67 10.53
N LYS A 212 -7.56 -5.63 10.57
CA LYS A 212 -8.21 -5.08 9.39
C LYS A 212 -7.54 -3.77 9.05
N ARG A 213 -7.45 -3.46 7.76
CA ARG A 213 -7.23 -2.08 7.31
C ARG A 213 -8.53 -1.54 6.75
N PHE A 214 -8.81 -0.28 7.05
CA PHE A 214 -9.96 0.43 6.50
C PHE A 214 -9.49 1.31 5.36
N VAL A 215 -10.10 1.18 4.19
CA VAL A 215 -9.73 1.88 2.96
C VAL A 215 -10.88 2.78 2.55
N LEU A 216 -10.57 4.03 2.30
CA LEU A 216 -11.46 5.02 1.69
C LEU A 216 -10.89 5.43 0.34
N ILE A 217 -11.69 5.35 -0.72
CA ILE A 217 -11.36 6.01 -1.98
C ILE A 217 -11.75 7.48 -1.83
N ASN A 218 -10.76 8.35 -1.68
CA ASN A 218 -10.94 9.70 -1.16
C ASN A 218 -11.40 10.68 -2.25
N ALA A 219 -12.51 11.37 -2.01
CA ALA A 219 -13.07 12.37 -2.92
C ALA A 219 -12.21 13.63 -3.06
N ALA A 220 -11.39 13.96 -2.07
CA ALA A 220 -10.55 15.16 -2.09
C ALA A 220 -9.37 15.03 -3.06
N THR A 221 -8.87 13.80 -3.26
CA THR A 221 -7.66 13.50 -4.02
C THR A 221 -7.89 12.65 -5.26
N SER A 222 -9.14 12.27 -5.56
CA SER A 222 -9.52 11.56 -6.79
C SER A 222 -10.12 12.51 -7.83
N ASP A 223 -9.84 12.23 -9.10
CA ASP A 223 -10.39 12.96 -10.25
C ASP A 223 -11.88 12.66 -10.42
N TYR A 224 -12.25 11.38 -10.31
CA TYR A 224 -13.64 10.94 -10.35
C TYR A 224 -14.25 10.90 -8.95
N LYS A 225 -15.49 11.38 -8.84
CA LYS A 225 -16.25 11.44 -7.60
C LYS A 225 -17.66 10.92 -7.86
N ILE A 226 -18.16 10.11 -6.93
CA ILE A 226 -19.49 9.57 -7.02
C ILE A 226 -20.24 9.91 -5.73
N THR A 227 -21.34 10.64 -5.90
CA THR A 227 -22.28 10.95 -4.83
C THR A 227 -23.36 9.89 -4.80
N THR A 228 -23.60 9.37 -3.61
CA THR A 228 -24.53 8.27 -3.38
C THR A 228 -25.38 8.54 -2.16
N THR A 229 -26.59 7.98 -2.12
CA THR A 229 -27.37 7.92 -0.88
C THR A 229 -26.99 6.66 -0.11
N ALA A 230 -26.59 6.81 1.16
CA ALA A 230 -26.35 5.74 2.11
C ALA A 230 -27.29 5.88 3.30
N LEU A 231 -27.70 4.75 3.88
CA LEU A 231 -28.38 4.76 5.17
C LEU A 231 -27.30 4.79 6.24
N VAL A 232 -27.30 5.83 7.07
CA VAL A 232 -26.39 5.96 8.21
C VAL A 232 -27.22 5.97 9.48
N GLN A 233 -26.67 5.42 10.55
CA GLN A 233 -27.33 5.50 11.84
C GLN A 233 -27.19 6.91 12.39
N ASP A 234 -28.31 7.53 12.73
CA ASP A 234 -28.33 8.83 13.40
C ASP A 234 -27.71 8.67 14.80
N PRO A 235 -26.65 9.43 15.13
CA PRO A 235 -25.95 9.29 16.40
C PRO A 235 -26.77 9.75 17.61
N GLU A 236 -27.79 10.60 17.43
CA GLU A 236 -28.66 11.10 18.50
C GLU A 236 -29.88 10.20 18.71
N THR A 237 -30.49 9.69 17.63
CA THR A 237 -31.74 8.93 17.69
C THR A 237 -31.56 7.42 17.54
N GLY A 238 -30.41 6.98 17.05
CA GLY A 238 -30.12 5.58 16.72
C GLY A 238 -30.91 5.04 15.53
N GLN A 239 -31.71 5.86 14.86
CA GLN A 239 -32.54 5.47 13.72
C GLN A 239 -31.77 5.59 12.39
N PRO A 240 -32.05 4.74 11.39
CA PRO A 240 -31.46 4.89 10.07
C PRO A 240 -31.98 6.17 9.39
N THR A 241 -31.06 6.99 8.88
CA THR A 241 -31.33 8.20 8.11
C THR A 241 -30.61 8.15 6.78
N GLU A 242 -31.21 8.72 5.74
CA GLU A 242 -30.54 8.85 4.44
C GLU A 242 -29.56 10.02 4.48
N LYS A 243 -28.31 9.75 4.09
CA LYS A 243 -27.26 10.75 3.93
C LYS A 243 -26.65 10.64 2.54
N GLU A 244 -26.43 11.79 1.90
CA GLU A 244 -25.60 11.85 0.70
C GLU A 244 -24.13 11.74 1.09
N VAL A 245 -23.44 10.76 0.52
CA VAL A 245 -22.02 10.47 0.73
C VAL A 245 -21.33 10.58 -0.62
N THR A 246 -20.31 11.45 -0.69
CA THR A 246 -19.46 11.60 -1.88
C THR A 246 -18.11 10.98 -1.60
N THR A 247 -17.75 9.99 -2.39
CA THR A 247 -16.42 9.35 -2.34
C THR A 247 -15.70 9.53 -3.67
N GLY A 248 -14.38 9.35 -3.66
CA GLY A 248 -13.60 9.23 -4.89
C GLY A 248 -13.88 7.89 -5.55
N ALA A 249 -13.49 7.75 -6.82
CA ALA A 249 -13.61 6.51 -7.55
C ALA A 249 -12.33 6.17 -8.32
N MET A 250 -12.00 4.88 -8.35
CA MET A 250 -10.99 4.32 -9.26
C MET A 250 -11.71 3.63 -10.41
N SER A 251 -11.53 4.16 -11.62
CA SER A 251 -12.02 3.56 -12.86
C SER A 251 -10.86 2.94 -13.62
N VAL A 252 -11.05 1.70 -14.08
CA VAL A 252 -10.05 0.94 -14.83
C VAL A 252 -10.72 0.37 -16.06
N TYR A 253 -10.13 0.60 -17.23
CA TYR A 253 -10.55 -0.07 -18.46
C TYR A 253 -9.54 -1.10 -18.95
N LYS A 254 -10.03 -2.12 -19.67
CA LYS A 254 -9.18 -3.03 -20.46
C LYS A 254 -8.97 -2.45 -21.86
N ASP A 255 -7.72 -2.35 -22.29
CA ASP A 255 -7.36 -1.94 -23.64
C ASP A 255 -7.35 -3.16 -24.58
N ASN A 256 -8.36 -3.26 -25.43
CA ASN A 256 -8.49 -4.34 -26.40
C ASN A 256 -7.53 -4.26 -27.58
N THR A 257 -6.80 -3.15 -27.73
CA THR A 257 -5.78 -3.00 -28.78
C THR A 257 -4.44 -3.58 -28.37
N SER A 258 -4.29 -4.02 -27.12
CA SER A 258 -3.09 -4.71 -26.64
C SER A 258 -2.90 -6.03 -27.40
N ILE A 259 -1.82 -6.09 -28.18
CA ILE A 259 -1.48 -7.24 -29.03
C ILE A 259 -0.74 -8.36 -28.28
N ASP A 260 -0.30 -8.10 -27.05
CA ASP A 260 0.56 -9.00 -26.28
C ASP A 260 0.01 -9.15 -24.85
N GLY A 261 -1.16 -9.78 -24.76
CA GLY A 261 -1.86 -10.03 -23.50
C GLY A 261 -2.76 -8.89 -23.04
N ASP A 262 -3.25 -9.00 -21.81
CA ASP A 262 -4.27 -8.14 -21.25
C ASP A 262 -3.66 -6.89 -20.64
N LEU A 263 -4.02 -5.72 -21.17
CA LEU A 263 -3.62 -4.42 -20.64
C LEU A 263 -4.81 -3.75 -19.93
N CYS A 264 -4.64 -3.43 -18.66
CA CYS A 264 -5.56 -2.61 -17.88
C CYS A 264 -4.97 -1.23 -17.65
N VAL A 265 -5.80 -0.19 -17.78
CA VAL A 265 -5.40 1.21 -17.68
C VAL A 265 -6.32 1.93 -16.69
N VAL A 266 -5.73 2.64 -15.74
CA VAL A 266 -6.48 3.48 -14.78
C VAL A 266 -6.88 4.78 -15.46
N GLN A 267 -8.16 5.13 -15.43
CA GLN A 267 -8.73 6.25 -16.22
C GLN A 267 -8.46 7.65 -15.67
N GLY A 268 -7.94 7.77 -14.46
CA GLY A 268 -7.77 9.07 -13.81
C GLY A 268 -7.02 8.95 -12.50
N GLY A 269 -6.62 10.10 -11.98
CA GLY A 269 -6.08 10.24 -10.64
C GLY A 269 -7.01 9.62 -9.60
N SER A 270 -6.47 8.69 -8.80
CA SER A 270 -7.20 7.98 -7.76
C SER A 270 -6.45 8.11 -6.44
N GLY A 271 -7.15 8.61 -5.43
CA GLY A 271 -6.62 8.79 -4.08
C GLY A 271 -7.21 7.78 -3.10
N PHE A 272 -6.36 7.20 -2.26
CA PHE A 272 -6.71 6.22 -1.25
C PHE A 272 -6.23 6.68 0.11
N ASN A 273 -7.09 6.53 1.12
CA ASN A 273 -6.70 6.69 2.52
C ASN A 273 -6.91 5.38 3.26
N VAL A 274 -5.90 4.96 4.02
CA VAL A 274 -5.88 3.68 4.73
C VAL A 274 -5.67 3.95 6.20
N LEU A 275 -6.51 3.38 7.06
CA LEU A 275 -6.26 3.32 8.51
C LEU A 275 -5.72 1.95 8.86
N ILE A 276 -4.55 1.93 9.49
CA ILE A 276 -3.92 0.75 10.06
C ILE A 276 -3.81 0.89 11.57
N ASN A 277 -4.07 -0.19 12.30
CA ASN A 277 -4.00 -0.25 13.75
C ASN A 277 -3.14 -1.43 14.18
N ASP A 278 -1.96 -1.53 13.58
CA ASP A 278 -0.99 -2.61 13.77
C ASP A 278 0.23 -2.19 14.58
N ASN A 279 0.51 -0.89 14.76
CA ASN A 279 1.66 -0.42 15.49
C ASN A 279 1.46 -0.50 17.02
N PRO A 280 2.23 -1.34 17.75
CA PRO A 280 2.05 -1.52 19.19
C PRO A 280 2.62 -0.37 20.02
N ASN A 281 3.42 0.52 19.43
CA ASN A 281 4.05 1.63 20.14
C ASN A 281 3.05 2.74 20.51
N VAL A 282 1.90 2.77 19.85
CA VAL A 282 0.87 3.79 20.05
C VAL A 282 -0.54 3.19 20.14
N PRO A 283 -1.46 3.82 20.89
CA PRO A 283 -2.83 3.32 21.03
C PRO A 283 -3.77 3.83 19.92
N PHE A 284 -3.28 4.56 18.93
CA PHE A 284 -4.07 5.15 17.86
C PHE A 284 -3.70 4.56 16.50
N ALA A 285 -4.68 4.51 15.60
CA ALA A 285 -4.48 4.11 14.22
C ALA A 285 -3.68 5.16 13.44
N GLU A 286 -2.82 4.69 12.56
CA GLU A 286 -1.96 5.50 11.72
C GLU A 286 -2.61 5.64 10.34
N PRO A 287 -2.84 6.87 9.85
CA PRO A 287 -3.36 7.09 8.51
C PRO A 287 -2.24 7.01 7.47
N ILE A 288 -2.56 6.42 6.33
CA ILE A 288 -1.74 6.43 5.13
C ILE A 288 -2.56 7.05 4.00
N SER A 289 -1.95 7.94 3.24
CA SER A 289 -2.53 8.55 2.04
C SER A 289 -1.71 8.12 0.83
N PHE A 290 -2.36 7.68 -0.25
CA PHE A 290 -1.71 7.26 -1.48
C PHE A 290 -2.47 7.77 -2.70
N VAL A 291 -1.79 8.50 -3.58
CA VAL A 291 -2.38 9.13 -4.76
C VAL A 291 -1.63 8.67 -6.00
N VAL A 292 -2.33 7.93 -6.86
CA VAL A 292 -1.86 7.51 -8.18
C VAL A 292 -2.46 8.46 -9.20
N ASN A 293 -1.61 9.21 -9.90
CA ASN A 293 -2.04 10.00 -11.05
C ASN A 293 -2.10 9.13 -12.30
N SER A 294 -3.11 9.35 -13.13
CA SER A 294 -3.24 8.73 -14.45
C SER A 294 -4.03 9.66 -15.37
N THR A 295 -3.75 9.67 -16.67
CA THR A 295 -4.51 10.48 -17.63
C THR A 295 -4.60 9.76 -18.97
N PRO A 296 -5.78 9.21 -19.33
CA PRO A 296 -5.96 8.39 -20.52
C PRO A 296 -5.39 9.01 -21.79
N GLY A 297 -4.79 8.16 -22.64
CA GLY A 297 -4.26 8.59 -23.94
C GLY A 297 -2.93 9.34 -23.91
N ASN A 298 -2.29 9.50 -22.74
CA ASN A 298 -0.90 9.96 -22.64
C ASN A 298 0.09 8.82 -22.31
N THR A 299 1.39 9.12 -22.32
CA THR A 299 2.46 8.15 -21.96
C THR A 299 2.60 7.93 -20.45
N ASN A 300 1.84 8.66 -19.62
CA ASN A 300 1.91 8.65 -18.16
C ASN A 300 0.68 7.97 -17.55
N ASN A 301 0.12 6.97 -18.23
CA ASN A 301 -0.96 6.18 -17.68
C ASN A 301 -0.47 5.20 -16.62
N ALA A 302 -1.19 5.11 -15.51
CA ALA A 302 -1.05 3.98 -14.62
C ALA A 302 -1.63 2.74 -15.29
N THR A 303 -0.82 1.70 -15.43
CA THR A 303 -1.17 0.48 -16.17
C THR A 303 -0.77 -0.78 -15.44
N TYR A 304 -1.55 -1.83 -15.63
CA TYR A 304 -1.18 -3.19 -15.28
C TYR A 304 -1.37 -4.09 -16.50
N LYS A 305 -0.33 -4.83 -16.88
CA LYS A 305 -0.32 -5.71 -18.04
C LYS A 305 -0.04 -7.15 -17.62
N VAL A 306 -0.76 -8.11 -18.19
CA VAL A 306 -0.48 -9.54 -18.10
C VAL A 306 -0.27 -10.08 -19.52
N MET A 307 0.98 -10.40 -19.86
CA MET A 307 1.35 -10.97 -21.15
C MET A 307 0.88 -12.42 -21.28
N ALA A 308 0.86 -12.95 -22.51
CA ALA A 308 0.41 -14.32 -22.80
C ALA A 308 1.20 -15.42 -22.07
N ASN A 309 2.45 -15.15 -21.70
CA ASN A 309 3.31 -16.05 -20.91
C ASN A 309 3.17 -15.85 -19.39
N ASN A 310 2.12 -15.15 -18.93
CA ASN A 310 1.89 -14.74 -17.54
C ASN A 310 2.95 -13.80 -16.96
N HIS A 311 3.78 -13.19 -17.80
CA HIS A 311 4.66 -12.11 -17.39
C HIS A 311 3.83 -10.85 -17.08
N GLN A 312 4.06 -10.22 -15.95
CA GLN A 312 3.26 -9.11 -15.45
C GLN A 312 4.09 -7.84 -15.40
N ILE A 313 3.49 -6.71 -15.76
CA ILE A 313 4.07 -5.39 -15.62
C ILE A 313 3.10 -4.50 -14.86
N LEU A 314 3.56 -3.90 -13.77
CA LEU A 314 2.93 -2.74 -13.14
C LEU A 314 3.74 -1.50 -13.49
N SER A 315 3.08 -0.48 -14.03
CA SER A 315 3.66 0.84 -14.25
C SER A 315 2.76 1.90 -13.62
N LEU A 316 3.27 2.55 -12.57
CA LEU A 316 2.66 3.72 -11.93
C LEU A 316 3.61 4.90 -12.17
N PRO A 317 3.48 5.59 -13.32
CA PRO A 317 4.47 6.59 -13.75
C PRO A 317 4.41 7.88 -12.93
N SER A 318 3.32 8.12 -12.19
CA SER A 318 3.16 9.31 -11.37
C SER A 318 2.41 9.00 -10.07
N ILE A 319 3.15 9.06 -8.97
CA ILE A 319 2.65 9.04 -7.60
C ILE A 319 2.96 10.42 -7.02
N THR A 320 1.91 11.21 -6.81
CA THR A 320 2.05 12.60 -6.33
C THR A 320 2.22 12.68 -4.84
N SER A 321 1.64 11.73 -4.13
CA SER A 321 1.75 11.64 -2.69
C SER A 321 1.58 10.21 -2.23
N LEU A 322 2.55 9.71 -1.47
CA LEU A 322 2.39 8.59 -0.55
C LEU A 322 2.90 9.10 0.79
N GLU A 323 1.97 9.30 1.73
CA GLU A 323 2.24 9.89 3.03
C GLU A 323 1.81 8.91 4.11
N GLY A 324 2.68 8.73 5.10
CA GLY A 324 2.40 7.94 6.28
C GLY A 324 3.30 8.39 7.42
N SER A 325 2.87 8.11 8.64
CA SER A 325 3.70 8.29 9.83
C SER A 325 3.77 6.97 10.56
N ARG A 326 4.98 6.57 10.93
CA ARG A 326 5.18 5.48 11.88
C ARG A 326 5.74 6.01 13.18
N VAL A 327 5.11 5.68 14.29
CA VAL A 327 5.62 6.03 15.62
C VAL A 327 6.49 4.90 16.15
N GLU A 328 7.75 5.21 16.42
CA GLU A 328 8.74 4.27 16.96
C GLU A 328 9.06 4.62 18.41
N ASN A 329 9.41 3.62 19.22
CA ASN A 329 9.87 3.84 20.60
C ASN A 329 11.33 4.34 20.68
N GLU A 330 12.04 4.33 19.55
CA GLU A 330 13.44 4.75 19.42
C GLU A 330 13.56 5.99 18.52
N SER A 331 14.66 6.73 18.64
CA SER A 331 14.86 7.97 17.88
C SER A 331 15.17 7.66 16.40
N PRO A 332 14.52 8.33 15.43
CA PRO A 332 13.47 9.34 15.60
C PRO A 332 12.12 8.69 15.95
N THR A 333 11.45 9.21 16.98
CA THR A 333 10.19 8.66 17.52
C THR A 333 9.01 8.77 16.57
N THR A 334 9.14 9.52 15.47
CA THR A 334 8.14 9.61 14.41
C THR A 334 8.84 9.64 13.07
N ASN A 335 8.55 8.64 12.25
CA ASN A 335 9.00 8.54 10.88
C ASN A 335 7.89 9.00 9.92
N ALA A 336 7.60 10.30 9.95
CA ALA A 336 6.69 10.90 8.97
C ALA A 336 7.47 11.12 7.66
N GLN A 337 7.06 10.44 6.60
CA GLN A 337 7.70 10.55 5.31
C GLN A 337 6.69 10.72 4.20
N LYS A 338 7.14 11.43 3.17
CA LYS A 338 6.42 11.62 1.92
C LYS A 338 7.24 11.03 0.80
N PHE A 339 6.62 10.16 0.03
CA PHE A 339 7.13 9.66 -1.24
C PHE A 339 6.36 10.32 -2.40
N ASN A 340 7.12 10.78 -3.39
CA ASN A 340 6.62 11.08 -4.73
C ASN A 340 7.55 10.47 -5.79
N GLY A 341 7.00 10.19 -6.97
CA GLY A 341 7.77 9.70 -8.12
C GLY A 341 7.04 8.60 -8.89
N SER A 342 7.69 7.47 -9.13
CA SER A 342 7.15 6.39 -9.97
C SER A 342 7.48 5.00 -9.45
N ILE A 343 6.63 4.03 -9.76
CA ILE A 343 6.85 2.62 -9.47
C ILE A 343 6.74 1.81 -10.76
N TYR A 344 7.74 0.98 -11.02
CA TYR A 344 7.73 -0.01 -12.09
C TYR A 344 8.16 -1.36 -11.52
N LEU A 345 7.37 -2.40 -11.80
CA LEU A 345 7.63 -3.79 -11.44
C LEU A 345 7.36 -4.67 -12.65
N GLU A 346 8.26 -5.61 -12.94
CA GLU A 346 8.17 -6.52 -14.06
C GLU A 346 8.64 -7.92 -13.65
N GLY A 347 7.82 -8.93 -13.87
CA GLY A 347 8.16 -10.31 -13.49
C GLY A 347 6.94 -11.22 -13.43
N GLN A 348 7.13 -12.45 -12.95
CA GLN A 348 6.00 -13.35 -12.68
C GLN A 348 5.50 -13.13 -11.25
N ASN A 349 4.18 -13.13 -11.07
CA ASN A 349 3.53 -13.00 -9.77
C ASN A 349 3.99 -11.75 -8.99
N ILE A 350 4.06 -10.58 -9.63
CA ILE A 350 4.68 -9.38 -9.06
C ILE A 350 4.06 -8.94 -7.73
N PHE A 351 2.77 -9.21 -7.50
CA PHE A 351 2.06 -8.87 -6.27
C PHE A 351 2.20 -9.92 -5.15
N THR A 352 2.69 -11.11 -5.47
CA THR A 352 2.90 -12.23 -4.54
C THR A 352 4.30 -12.83 -4.74
N PHE A 353 5.27 -12.00 -5.13
CA PHE A 353 6.57 -12.45 -5.63
C PHE A 353 7.32 -13.31 -4.61
N LYS A 354 7.23 -13.02 -3.32
CA LYS A 354 7.82 -13.84 -2.25
C LYS A 354 7.32 -15.29 -2.23
N GLN A 355 6.11 -15.54 -2.73
CA GLN A 355 5.48 -16.87 -2.83
C GLN A 355 5.74 -17.55 -4.19
N SER A 356 6.46 -16.89 -5.10
CA SER A 356 6.81 -17.45 -6.41
C SER A 356 7.77 -18.63 -6.32
N LEU A 357 7.99 -19.33 -7.44
CA LEU A 357 8.93 -20.45 -7.51
C LEU A 357 10.37 -20.00 -7.23
N ASN A 358 11.17 -20.90 -6.67
CA ASN A 358 12.60 -20.67 -6.48
C ASN A 358 13.29 -20.31 -7.80
N GLY A 359 14.09 -19.25 -7.78
CA GLY A 359 14.79 -18.73 -8.96
C GLY A 359 13.97 -17.75 -9.81
N THR A 360 12.71 -17.47 -9.46
CA THR A 360 11.91 -16.43 -10.14
C THR A 360 12.56 -15.06 -9.93
N THR A 361 12.57 -14.25 -10.99
CA THR A 361 13.11 -12.88 -11.01
C THR A 361 12.00 -11.83 -11.02
N LEU A 362 12.28 -10.70 -10.38
CA LEU A 362 11.48 -9.47 -10.41
C LEU A 362 12.42 -8.32 -10.76
N ASP A 363 12.23 -7.73 -11.93
CA ASP A 363 12.89 -6.50 -12.34
C ASP A 363 12.09 -5.30 -11.85
N PHE A 364 12.80 -4.26 -11.44
CA PHE A 364 12.15 -3.06 -10.91
C PHE A 364 12.91 -1.78 -11.25
N LYS A 365 12.15 -0.69 -11.38
CA LYS A 365 12.67 0.66 -11.63
C LYS A 365 11.78 1.72 -11.00
N HIS A 366 12.15 2.14 -9.80
CA HIS A 366 11.43 3.16 -9.07
C HIS A 366 12.14 4.51 -9.19
N VAL A 367 11.38 5.59 -9.07
CA VAL A 367 11.91 6.91 -8.75
C VAL A 367 11.23 7.32 -7.45
N ILE A 368 12.01 7.47 -6.38
CA ILE A 368 11.52 7.83 -5.05
C ILE A 368 12.17 9.15 -4.65
N ASN A 369 11.37 10.21 -4.51
CA ASN A 369 11.85 11.56 -4.15
C ASN A 369 13.01 12.03 -5.03
N GLY A 370 12.91 11.75 -6.34
CA GLY A 370 13.95 12.07 -7.34
C GLY A 370 15.12 11.07 -7.43
N ILE A 371 15.22 10.09 -6.53
CA ILE A 371 16.28 9.07 -6.56
C ILE A 371 15.81 7.84 -7.33
N SER A 372 16.57 7.43 -8.35
CA SER A 372 16.28 6.22 -9.11
C SER A 372 16.80 4.97 -8.40
N ILE A 373 15.90 4.04 -8.11
CA ILE A 373 16.18 2.73 -7.52
C ILE A 373 15.83 1.67 -8.57
N GLU A 374 16.84 1.15 -9.25
CA GLU A 374 16.71 0.16 -10.33
C GLU A 374 17.51 -1.08 -9.98
N GLY A 375 16.93 -2.25 -10.21
CA GLY A 375 17.58 -3.51 -9.89
C GLY A 375 16.75 -4.72 -10.26
N GLN A 376 17.18 -5.87 -9.73
CA GLN A 376 16.50 -7.14 -9.87
C GLN A 376 16.51 -7.87 -8.53
N SER A 377 15.37 -8.45 -8.17
CA SER A 377 15.20 -9.38 -7.07
C SER A 377 15.09 -10.82 -7.57
N ILE A 378 15.59 -11.76 -6.77
CA ILE A 378 15.47 -13.21 -7.00
C ILE A 378 14.85 -13.84 -5.76
N ASN A 379 13.80 -14.64 -5.95
CA ASN A 379 13.21 -15.42 -4.88
C ASN A 379 13.99 -16.72 -4.65
N GLN A 380 14.45 -16.94 -3.42
CA GLN A 380 15.19 -18.12 -2.97
C GLN A 380 14.41 -18.84 -1.87
N ASN A 381 13.33 -19.51 -2.26
CA ASN A 381 12.40 -20.21 -1.35
C ASN A 381 11.83 -19.30 -0.24
N GLY A 382 11.33 -18.12 -0.61
CA GLY A 382 10.74 -17.13 0.31
C GLY A 382 11.73 -16.09 0.83
N THR A 383 13.04 -16.33 0.69
CA THR A 383 14.09 -15.35 0.95
C THR A 383 14.33 -14.52 -0.32
N VAL A 384 14.22 -13.19 -0.24
CA VAL A 384 14.34 -12.33 -1.43
C VAL A 384 15.69 -11.64 -1.46
N SER A 385 16.52 -11.99 -2.45
CA SER A 385 17.83 -11.37 -2.65
C SER A 385 17.77 -10.33 -3.76
N THR A 386 18.16 -9.09 -3.46
CA THR A 386 18.10 -7.94 -4.35
C THR A 386 19.48 -7.51 -4.80
N THR A 387 19.65 -7.22 -6.09
CA THR A 387 20.84 -6.57 -6.66
C THR A 387 20.43 -5.25 -7.30
N LEU A 388 20.95 -4.14 -6.77
CA LEU A 388 20.75 -2.81 -7.34
C LEU A 388 21.77 -2.50 -8.44
N LYS A 389 21.28 -1.81 -9.47
CA LYS A 389 22.08 -1.12 -10.48
C LYS A 389 22.21 0.37 -10.13
N THR A 390 21.12 0.99 -9.68
CA THR A 390 21.07 2.39 -9.22
C THR A 390 20.38 2.46 -7.85
N PRO A 391 20.68 3.46 -6.99
CA PRO A 391 21.57 4.61 -7.22
C PRO A 391 23.07 4.25 -7.24
N PHE A 392 23.43 3.11 -6.70
CA PHE A 392 24.76 2.52 -6.76
C PHE A 392 24.64 0.99 -6.68
N MET A 393 25.66 0.28 -7.15
CA MET A 393 25.66 -1.17 -7.09
C MET A 393 25.70 -1.65 -5.64
N GLN A 394 24.67 -2.37 -5.22
CA GLN A 394 24.56 -2.95 -3.88
C GLN A 394 23.78 -4.25 -3.93
N LYS A 395 24.08 -5.16 -3.01
CA LYS A 395 23.28 -6.37 -2.77
C LYS A 395 22.77 -6.40 -1.34
N PHE A 396 21.54 -6.87 -1.16
CA PHE A 396 20.93 -7.11 0.14
C PHE A 396 19.87 -8.20 0.06
N THR A 397 19.48 -8.72 1.22
CA THR A 397 18.49 -9.79 1.35
C THR A 397 17.44 -9.37 2.36
N PHE A 398 16.20 -9.82 2.14
CA PHE A 398 15.08 -9.67 3.06
C PHE A 398 14.64 -11.01 3.62
#